data_AF-A0A8S3IIH8-F1
#
_entry.id   AF-A0A8S3IIH8-F1
#
_cell.length_a   1.000
_cell.length_b   1.000
_cell.length_c   1.000
_cell.angle_alpha   90.00
_cell.angle_beta   90.00
_cell.angle_gamma   90.00
#
_symmetry.space_group_name_H-M   'P 1'
#
loop_
_entity.id
_entity.type
_entity.pdbx_description
1 polymer ?
#
loop_
_entity_poly.entity_id
_entity_poly.type
_entity_poly.pdbx_seq_one_letter_code
_entity_poly.pdbx_strand_id
1 'polypeptide(L)'
;SCCRTTNIETLNGNSTIFHRLILEHQYASTYLPFTPLPHTLHYINRTTSEETLNQINQTVATSFNFTLDTESIQTRQRKNKPVLIQIQVLLSNNFSIILIFEMCHLPREHTTTFYLIKNLLTTIFNSSKPIYIWGERDELTTFVIYN
;
A
#
# COMPACT_ATOMS: atom_id res chain seq x y z
N SER A 1 -5.20 -60.17 -7.41
CA SER A 1 -5.24 -59.84 -8.85
C SER A 1 -6.35 -58.83 -9.11
N CYS A 2 -6.02 -57.54 -9.17
CA CYS A 2 -6.59 -56.61 -10.16
C CYS A 2 -5.90 -55.25 -10.00
N CYS A 3 -4.89 -55.01 -10.84
CA CYS A 3 -4.41 -53.67 -11.13
C CYS A 3 -5.53 -52.92 -11.86
N ARG A 4 -5.94 -51.75 -11.36
CA ARG A 4 -6.57 -50.72 -12.20
C ARG A 4 -5.58 -49.59 -12.38
N THR A 5 -4.92 -49.66 -13.52
CA THR A 5 -4.20 -48.57 -14.17
C THR A 5 -5.22 -47.45 -14.41
N THR A 6 -5.14 -46.38 -13.62
CA THR A 6 -5.79 -45.12 -13.99
C THR A 6 -4.83 -44.39 -14.92
N ASN A 7 -5.30 -44.22 -16.16
CA ASN A 7 -4.61 -43.53 -17.22
C ASN A 7 -4.16 -42.14 -16.78
N ILE A 8 -2.85 -41.96 -16.89
CA ILE A 8 -2.13 -40.71 -16.72
C ILE A 8 -2.32 -39.91 -18.01
N GLU A 9 -3.42 -39.18 -18.12
CA GLU A 9 -3.60 -38.16 -19.15
C GLU A 9 -4.24 -36.93 -18.52
N THR A 10 -3.42 -36.13 -17.82
CA THR A 10 -3.61 -34.69 -17.52
C THR A 10 -2.38 -34.20 -16.72
N LEU A 11 -1.17 -34.37 -17.28
CA LEU A 11 0.06 -34.16 -16.51
C LEU A 11 0.72 -32.77 -16.61
N ASN A 12 0.29 -31.88 -17.51
CA ASN A 12 0.99 -30.60 -17.67
C ASN A 12 0.44 -29.45 -16.80
N GLY A 13 -0.79 -29.56 -16.28
CA GLY A 13 -1.38 -28.56 -15.37
C GLY A 13 -1.22 -28.88 -13.88
N ASN A 14 -1.11 -30.16 -13.53
CA ASN A 14 -1.13 -30.61 -12.12
C ASN A 14 0.25 -30.60 -11.45
N SER A 15 1.34 -30.72 -12.22
CA SER A 15 2.71 -30.72 -11.69
C SER A 15 3.11 -29.35 -11.13
N THR A 16 2.74 -28.26 -11.81
CA THR A 16 3.00 -26.88 -11.36
C THR A 16 2.18 -26.54 -10.13
N ILE A 17 0.92 -26.97 -10.06
CA ILE A 17 0.06 -26.80 -8.87
C ILE A 17 0.64 -27.55 -7.68
N PHE A 18 1.03 -28.82 -7.87
CA PHE A 18 1.59 -29.64 -6.80
C PHE A 18 2.93 -29.09 -6.29
N HIS A 19 3.80 -28.64 -7.19
CA HIS A 19 5.07 -28.01 -6.83
C HIS A 19 4.85 -26.70 -6.04
N ARG A 20 3.88 -25.88 -6.47
CA ARG A 20 3.49 -24.67 -5.75
C ARG A 20 2.99 -24.98 -4.34
N LEU A 21 2.15 -26.01 -4.16
CA LEU A 21 1.64 -26.41 -2.85
C LEU A 21 2.76 -26.90 -1.91
N ILE A 22 3.76 -27.61 -2.44
CA ILE A 22 4.94 -28.01 -1.66
C ILE A 22 5.71 -26.79 -1.19
N LEU A 23 5.97 -25.82 -2.08
CA LEU A 23 6.66 -24.58 -1.74
C LEU A 23 5.86 -23.78 -0.71
N GLU A 24 4.56 -23.58 -0.92
CA GLU A 24 3.69 -22.88 0.05
C GLU A 24 3.70 -23.56 1.42
N HIS A 25 3.70 -24.90 1.47
CA HIS A 25 3.80 -25.65 2.73
C HIS A 25 5.19 -25.50 3.39
N GLN A 26 6.27 -25.51 2.61
CA GLN A 26 7.61 -25.23 3.10
C GLN A 26 7.73 -23.80 3.66
N TYR A 27 7.16 -22.81 2.98
CA TYR A 27 7.10 -21.43 3.49
C TYR A 27 6.26 -21.36 4.78
N ALA A 28 5.06 -21.92 4.78
CA ALA A 28 4.16 -21.89 5.95
C ALA A 28 4.73 -22.61 7.18
N SER A 29 5.61 -23.61 6.99
CA SER A 29 6.27 -24.32 8.08
C SER A 29 7.58 -23.65 8.55
N THR A 30 8.21 -22.85 7.68
CA THR A 30 9.50 -22.18 7.98
C THR A 30 9.30 -20.82 8.64
N TYR A 31 8.27 -20.08 8.24
CA TYR A 31 8.03 -18.72 8.70
C TYR A 31 6.89 -18.69 9.71
N LEU A 32 7.06 -17.92 10.79
CA LEU A 32 5.98 -17.68 11.74
C LEU A 32 4.79 -17.03 11.03
N PRO A 33 3.54 -17.40 11.38
CA PRO A 33 2.36 -16.72 10.87
C PRO A 33 2.47 -15.21 11.09
N PHE A 34 2.36 -14.45 10.00
CA PHE A 34 2.37 -13.00 10.05
C PHE A 34 1.17 -12.52 10.87
N THR A 35 1.44 -11.78 11.94
CA THR A 35 0.40 -11.09 12.70
C THR A 35 0.50 -9.61 12.35
N PRO A 36 -0.52 -9.01 11.71
CA PRO A 36 -0.48 -7.60 11.37
C PRO A 36 -0.40 -6.75 12.62
N LEU A 37 0.40 -5.69 12.57
CA LEU A 37 0.42 -4.70 13.63
C LEU A 37 -0.96 -4.04 13.76
N PRO A 38 -1.42 -3.74 14.98
CA PRO A 38 -2.60 -2.91 15.17
C PRO A 38 -2.44 -1.59 14.44
N HIS A 39 -3.50 -1.16 13.76
CA HIS A 39 -3.46 0.07 12.98
C HIS A 39 -4.80 0.79 12.94
N THR A 40 -4.74 2.10 12.70
CA THR A 40 -5.91 2.91 12.36
C THR A 40 -5.85 3.29 10.89
N LEU A 41 -6.99 3.22 10.21
CA LEU A 41 -7.14 3.56 8.81
C LEU A 41 -7.83 4.91 8.64
N HIS A 42 -7.23 5.81 7.86
CA HIS A 42 -7.84 7.09 7.49
C HIS A 42 -7.91 7.24 5.96
N TYR A 43 -9.10 7.56 5.48
CA TYR A 43 -9.32 8.00 4.09
C TYR A 43 -9.17 9.52 4.04
N ILE A 44 -8.21 10.00 3.25
CA ILE A 44 -7.88 11.41 3.08
C ILE A 44 -8.49 11.91 1.78
N ASN A 45 -9.54 12.72 1.92
CA ASN A 45 -10.34 13.26 0.82
C ASN A 45 -11.02 14.58 1.24
N ARG A 46 -11.89 15.12 0.38
CA ARG A 46 -12.63 16.38 0.60
C ARG A 46 -13.57 16.39 1.82
N THR A 47 -13.91 15.23 2.37
CA THR A 47 -14.79 15.08 3.54
C THR A 47 -14.02 14.88 4.84
N THR A 48 -12.69 14.70 4.78
CA THR A 48 -11.86 14.64 5.98
C THR A 48 -11.89 15.98 6.71
N SER A 49 -12.21 15.95 8.01
CA SER A 49 -12.31 17.17 8.83
C SER A 49 -10.93 17.79 9.08
N GLU A 50 -10.92 19.10 9.34
CA GLU A 50 -9.70 19.81 9.73
C GLU A 50 -9.12 19.26 11.04
N GLU A 51 -9.98 18.89 12.00
CA GLU A 51 -9.56 18.28 13.27
C GLU A 51 -8.78 16.99 13.03
N THR A 52 -9.32 16.07 12.23
CA THR A 52 -8.65 14.81 11.90
C THR A 52 -7.33 15.07 11.17
N LEU A 53 -7.31 16.01 10.21
CA LEU A 53 -6.06 16.36 9.50
C LEU A 53 -5.02 16.96 10.43
N ASN A 54 -5.41 17.77 11.42
CA ASN A 54 -4.51 18.33 12.42
C ASN A 54 -3.91 17.24 13.32
N GLN A 55 -4.74 16.30 13.81
CA GLN A 55 -4.27 15.16 14.61
C GLN A 55 -3.29 14.28 13.84
N ILE A 56 -3.58 14.01 12.56
CA ILE A 56 -2.69 13.24 11.68
C ILE A 56 -1.38 14.01 11.46
N ASN A 57 -1.42 15.31 11.16
CA ASN A 57 -0.23 16.13 10.99
C ASN A 57 0.67 16.10 12.24
N GLN A 58 0.10 16.23 13.43
CA GLN A 58 0.85 16.16 14.69
C GLN A 58 1.53 14.78 14.86
N THR A 59 0.82 13.71 14.53
CA THR A 59 1.33 12.34 14.63
C THR A 59 2.44 12.05 13.61
N VAL A 60 2.26 12.51 12.37
CA VAL A 60 3.27 12.36 11.31
C VAL A 60 4.51 13.18 11.58
N ALA A 61 4.37 14.36 12.22
CA ALA A 61 5.50 15.20 12.58
C ALA A 61 6.50 14.48 13.49
N THR A 62 6.00 13.69 14.46
CA THR A 62 6.82 12.92 15.41
C THR A 62 7.30 11.56 14.88
N SER A 63 6.82 11.15 13.70
CA SER A 63 7.16 9.86 13.08
C SER A 63 8.37 9.95 12.16
N PHE A 64 9.16 8.88 12.09
CA PHE A 64 10.39 8.82 11.28
C PHE A 64 10.38 7.78 10.16
N ASN A 65 9.48 6.80 10.23
CA ASN A 65 9.46 5.68 9.28
C ASN A 65 8.13 5.65 8.54
N PHE A 66 8.20 5.64 7.22
CA PHE A 66 7.02 5.59 6.35
C PHE A 66 7.20 4.47 5.34
N THR A 67 6.12 3.75 5.06
CA THR A 67 6.02 2.90 3.89
C THR A 67 5.07 3.56 2.89
N LEU A 68 5.44 3.54 1.62
CA LEU A 68 4.65 4.05 0.51
C LEU A 68 4.28 2.86 -0.38
N ASP A 69 3.01 2.82 -0.75
CA ASP A 69 2.49 1.90 -1.74
C ASP A 69 1.54 2.65 -2.66
N THR A 70 1.66 2.43 -3.96
CA THR A 70 0.84 3.12 -4.97
C THR A 70 0.04 2.12 -5.76
N GLU A 71 -1.25 2.04 -5.45
CA GLU A 71 -2.17 1.18 -6.19
C GLU A 71 -2.63 1.90 -7.47
N SER A 72 -2.12 1.44 -8.61
CA SER A 72 -2.57 1.92 -9.92
C SER A 72 -3.88 1.23 -10.31
N ILE A 73 -5.01 1.87 -9.99
CA ILE A 73 -6.28 1.43 -10.60
C ILE A 73 -6.25 1.91 -12.05
N GLN A 74 -6.09 0.99 -13.01
CA GLN A 74 -6.42 1.23 -14.41
C GLN A 74 -7.90 1.60 -14.51
N THR A 75 -8.24 2.86 -14.26
CA THR A 75 -9.57 3.37 -14.56
C THR A 75 -9.63 3.52 -16.08
N ARG A 76 -10.57 2.81 -16.72
CA ARG A 76 -10.78 2.81 -18.19
C ARG A 76 -10.90 4.22 -18.81
N GLN A 77 -11.09 5.26 -18.00
CA GLN A 77 -11.30 6.65 -18.41
C GLN A 77 -10.11 7.58 -18.18
N ARG A 78 -9.08 7.20 -17.41
CA ARG A 78 -7.91 8.07 -17.13
C ARG A 78 -6.62 7.24 -17.07
N LYS A 79 -5.95 7.10 -18.21
CA LYS A 79 -4.58 6.55 -18.25
C LYS A 79 -3.66 7.39 -17.36
N ASN A 80 -2.83 6.72 -16.56
CA ASN A 80 -1.67 7.28 -15.85
C ASN A 80 -1.95 8.33 -14.77
N LYS A 81 -3.04 8.21 -14.00
CA LYS A 81 -3.22 9.01 -12.78
C LYS A 81 -3.33 8.09 -11.56
N PRO A 82 -2.54 8.30 -10.49
CA PRO A 82 -2.68 7.52 -9.28
C PRO A 82 -4.06 7.82 -8.71
N VAL A 83 -4.90 6.82 -8.58
CA VAL A 83 -6.25 6.97 -8.03
C VAL A 83 -6.17 6.96 -6.51
N LEU A 84 -5.27 6.13 -5.96
CA LEU A 84 -5.02 5.95 -4.55
C LEU A 84 -3.51 6.00 -4.28
N ILE A 85 -3.12 6.69 -3.22
CA ILE A 85 -1.78 6.59 -2.63
C ILE A 85 -1.97 6.08 -1.22
N GLN A 86 -1.30 4.97 -0.88
CA GLN A 86 -1.30 4.43 0.46
C GLN A 86 0.03 4.80 1.14
N ILE A 87 -0.07 5.40 2.32
CA ILE A 87 1.09 5.70 3.17
C ILE A 87 0.83 5.10 4.52
N GLN A 88 1.70 4.19 4.96
CA GLN A 88 1.68 3.70 6.33
C GLN A 88 2.76 4.41 7.14
N VAL A 89 2.31 5.02 8.23
CA VAL A 89 3.12 5.71 9.23
C VAL A 89 3.41 4.73 10.35
N LEU A 90 4.68 4.39 10.54
CA LEU A 90 5.10 3.47 11.60
C LEU A 90 5.40 4.26 12.87
N LEU A 91 4.65 3.97 13.94
CA LEU A 91 4.75 4.66 15.22
C LEU A 91 5.55 3.84 16.23
N SER A 92 6.03 4.52 17.28
CA SER A 92 6.54 3.85 18.47
C SER A 92 5.44 2.98 19.09
N ASN A 93 5.83 1.85 19.70
CA ASN A 93 4.95 0.87 20.36
C ASN A 93 4.21 -0.10 19.41
N ASN A 94 4.81 -0.47 18.28
CA ASN A 94 4.28 -1.51 17.38
C ASN A 94 2.85 -1.20 16.89
N PHE A 95 2.58 0.08 16.64
CA PHE A 95 1.30 0.56 16.12
C PHE A 95 1.56 1.34 14.82
N SER A 96 0.58 1.38 13.92
CA SER A 96 0.73 2.14 12.68
C SER A 96 -0.55 2.87 12.28
N ILE A 97 -0.41 3.89 11.47
CA ILE A 97 -1.53 4.58 10.85
C ILE A 97 -1.43 4.36 9.34
N ILE A 98 -2.51 3.90 8.72
CA ILE A 98 -2.61 3.77 7.27
C ILE A 98 -3.41 4.96 6.74
N LEU A 99 -2.81 5.71 5.85
CA LEU A 99 -3.39 6.85 5.17
C LEU A 99 -3.66 6.47 3.71
N ILE A 100 -4.92 6.52 3.30
CA ILE A 100 -5.32 6.30 1.90
C ILE A 100 -5.74 7.64 1.31
N PHE A 101 -4.92 8.19 0.41
CA PHE A 101 -5.21 9.43 -0.30
C PHE A 101 -6.02 9.15 -1.55
N GLU A 102 -7.25 9.63 -1.58
CA GLU A 102 -8.12 9.53 -2.75
C GLU A 102 -7.87 10.73 -3.67
N MET A 103 -6.90 10.60 -4.57
CA MET A 103 -6.38 11.71 -5.38
C MET A 103 -7.46 12.38 -6.25
N CYS A 104 -8.49 11.63 -6.66
CA CYS A 104 -9.63 12.15 -7.43
C CYS A 104 -10.68 12.89 -6.57
N HIS A 105 -10.58 12.80 -5.26
CA HIS A 105 -11.54 13.33 -4.29
C HIS A 105 -10.92 14.33 -3.31
N LEU A 106 -9.74 14.87 -3.63
CA LEU A 106 -9.10 15.92 -2.82
C LEU A 106 -9.96 17.21 -2.78
N PRO A 107 -9.87 17.98 -1.68
CA PRO A 107 -10.51 19.29 -1.59
C PRO A 107 -9.91 20.30 -2.58
N ARG A 108 -10.58 21.44 -2.76
CA ARG A 108 -10.13 22.51 -3.67
C ARG A 108 -8.90 23.22 -3.10
N GLU A 109 -8.01 23.70 -3.97
CA GLU A 109 -6.69 24.26 -3.61
C GLU A 109 -6.72 25.43 -2.60
N HIS A 110 -7.84 26.14 -2.52
CA HIS A 110 -8.04 27.32 -1.67
C HIS A 110 -8.65 27.00 -0.29
N THR A 111 -8.95 25.73 0.02
CA THR A 111 -9.52 25.37 1.33
C THR A 111 -8.44 25.09 2.37
N THR A 112 -8.73 25.36 3.64
CA THR A 112 -7.86 25.00 4.78
C THR A 112 -7.49 23.53 4.77
N THR A 113 -8.45 22.65 4.48
CA THR A 113 -8.23 21.21 4.37
C THR A 113 -7.20 20.84 3.30
N PHE A 114 -7.18 21.52 2.15
CA PHE A 114 -6.16 21.30 1.13
C PHE A 114 -4.77 21.68 1.63
N TYR A 115 -4.64 22.82 2.32
CA TYR A 115 -3.37 23.24 2.91
C TYR A 115 -2.88 22.26 3.98
N LEU A 116 -3.78 21.71 4.81
CA LEU A 116 -3.42 20.70 5.80
C LEU A 116 -2.96 19.38 5.17
N ILE A 117 -3.59 18.95 4.07
CA ILE A 117 -3.17 17.78 3.29
C ILE A 117 -1.80 18.04 2.64
N LYS A 118 -1.59 19.24 2.07
CA LYS A 118 -0.30 19.63 1.51
C LYS A 118 0.81 19.63 2.56
N ASN A 119 0.54 20.16 3.75
CA ASN A 119 1.47 20.15 4.88
C ASN A 119 1.80 18.72 5.32
N LEU A 120 0.79 17.85 5.36
CA LEU A 120 0.96 16.44 5.69
C LEU A 120 1.91 15.75 4.71
N LEU A 121 1.65 15.88 3.41
CA LEU A 121 2.51 15.31 2.37
C LEU A 121 3.93 15.91 2.43
N THR A 122 4.05 17.22 2.64
CA THR A 122 5.36 17.89 2.80
C THR A 122 6.14 17.34 3.99
N THR A 123 5.46 16.99 5.08
CA THR A 123 6.09 16.43 6.28
C THR A 123 6.55 14.99 6.05
N ILE A 124 5.78 14.20 5.30
CA ILE A 124 6.10 12.80 4.95
C ILE A 124 7.28 12.76 3.99
N PHE A 125 7.20 13.51 2.88
CA PHE A 125 8.21 13.54 1.83
C PHE A 125 9.37 14.50 2.12
N ASN A 126 9.62 14.80 3.40
CA ASN A 126 10.78 15.57 3.79
C ASN A 126 12.06 14.73 3.58
N SER A 127 13.07 15.34 2.96
CA SER A 127 14.38 14.73 2.65
C SER A 127 15.10 14.05 3.83
N SER A 128 14.76 14.40 5.08
CA SER A 128 15.36 13.81 6.27
C SER A 128 14.71 12.50 6.74
N LYS A 129 13.57 12.10 6.16
CA LYS A 129 12.82 10.93 6.61
C LYS A 129 12.89 9.80 5.57
N PRO A 130 13.35 8.59 5.96
CA PRO A 130 13.36 7.45 5.05
C PRO A 130 11.94 7.01 4.68
N ILE A 131 11.72 6.76 3.40
CA ILE A 131 10.49 6.19 2.86
C ILE A 131 10.82 4.86 2.20
N TYR A 132 10.19 3.79 2.67
CA TYR A 132 10.31 2.46 2.10
C TYR A 132 9.18 2.26 1.09
N ILE A 133 9.51 1.87 -0.13
CA ILE A 133 8.53 1.66 -1.20
C ILE A 133 8.44 0.16 -1.47
N TRP A 134 7.21 -0.36 -1.56
CA TRP A 134 6.96 -1.70 -2.09
C TRP A 134 6.64 -1.59 -3.58
N GLY A 135 7.29 -2.41 -4.41
CA GLY A 135 7.19 -2.34 -5.88
C GLY A 135 8.48 -1.90 -6.56
N GLU A 136 8.52 -2.03 -7.89
CA GLU A 136 9.65 -1.55 -8.68
C GLU A 136 9.62 -0.02 -8.76
N ARG A 137 10.77 0.64 -8.57
CA ARG A 137 10.90 2.10 -8.70
C ARG A 137 10.33 2.62 -10.02
N ASP A 138 10.36 1.80 -11.05
CA ASP A 138 9.88 2.09 -12.39
C ASP A 138 8.35 2.28 -12.43
N GLU A 139 7.57 1.67 -11.54
CA GLU A 139 6.13 1.90 -11.43
C GLU A 139 5.83 3.37 -11.05
N LEU A 140 6.69 3.96 -10.22
CA LEU A 140 6.58 5.36 -9.83
C LEU A 140 6.97 6.33 -10.96
N THR A 141 7.84 5.90 -11.89
CA THR A 141 8.27 6.77 -13.01
C THR A 141 7.12 7.16 -13.93
N THR A 142 6.08 6.33 -14.03
CA THR A 142 4.86 6.63 -14.79
C THR A 142 4.12 7.86 -14.23
N PHE A 143 4.35 8.21 -12.96
CA PHE A 143 3.71 9.33 -12.28
C PHE A 143 4.62 10.56 -12.14
N VAL A 144 5.94 10.39 -12.28
CA VAL A 144 6.92 11.47 -12.24
C VAL A 144 7.15 11.98 -13.67
N ILE A 145 6.30 12.91 -14.11
CA ILE A 145 6.60 13.68 -15.32
C ILE A 145 7.78 14.60 -14.99
N TYR A 146 8.94 14.32 -15.56
CA TYR A 146 10.07 15.26 -15.59
C TYR A 146 9.60 16.54 -16.29
N ASN A 147 9.49 17.64 -15.54
CA ASN A 147 9.53 18.99 -16.07
C ASN A 147 10.94 19.54 -15.88
#